data_AF-A0A3R7FEU7-F1
#
_entry.id   AF-A0A3R7FEU7-F1
#
_cell.length_a   1.000
_cell.length_b   1.000
_cell.length_c   1.000
_cell.angle_alpha   90.00
_cell.angle_beta   90.00
_cell.angle_gamma   90.00
#
_symmetry.space_group_name_H-M   'P 1'
#
loop_
_entity.id
_entity.type
_entity.pdbx_description
1 polymer ?
#
loop_
_entity_poly.entity_id
_entity_poly.type
_entity_poly.pdbx_seq_one_letter_code
_entity_poly.pdbx_strand_id
1 'polypeptide(L)'
;MVYGLFGRSKEADIVIWDSQNYPSLPMLDHSFYFAESVRVVIESKSRWSMANWHDVQEKTKAVRSITLDYSRSLRDEISMIREDIAALRVGKELAGALIVPHKIGTAAVFIEGGQDFLKNPEKIAEEIEQDAEESWPDVTLFLREGVVVSKQDDGESDPYVGFYRLGENSLIDFTNSLLRLLSERALSAHGEFYLDNYMRSVLKIGPYAKVEYQASLWSPQRKIR
;
A
#
# COMPACT_ATOMS: atom_id res chain seq x y z
N MET A 1 -0.66 -7.79 16.15
CA MET A 1 -0.63 -8.84 15.10
C MET A 1 -1.93 -8.80 14.31
N VAL A 2 -1.89 -9.16 13.02
CA VAL A 2 -3.04 -9.19 12.11
C VAL A 2 -3.40 -10.63 11.78
N TYR A 3 -4.68 -10.96 11.80
CA TYR A 3 -5.17 -12.32 11.58
C TYR A 3 -6.31 -12.35 10.56
N GLY A 4 -6.16 -13.18 9.55
CA GLY A 4 -7.24 -13.57 8.64
C GLY A 4 -7.65 -15.02 8.88
N LEU A 5 -8.68 -15.47 8.17
CA LEU A 5 -9.22 -16.84 8.31
C LEU A 5 -8.18 -17.94 8.00
N PHE A 6 -7.28 -17.69 7.06
CA PHE A 6 -6.32 -18.67 6.56
C PHE A 6 -4.85 -18.26 6.73
N GLY A 7 -4.57 -17.24 7.55
CA GLY A 7 -3.21 -16.71 7.71
C GLY A 7 -3.08 -15.73 8.86
N ARG A 8 -1.83 -15.48 9.28
CA ARG A 8 -1.50 -14.47 10.29
C ARG A 8 -0.24 -13.72 9.88
N SER A 9 -0.18 -12.45 10.24
CA SER A 9 1.03 -11.66 10.13
C SER A 9 2.03 -12.02 11.23
N LYS A 10 3.27 -11.56 11.08
CA LYS A 10 4.18 -11.40 12.20
C LYS A 10 3.73 -10.22 13.09
N GLU A 11 4.38 -10.06 14.23
CA GLU A 11 4.18 -8.87 15.07
C GLU A 11 4.60 -7.61 14.32
N ALA A 12 3.76 -6.58 14.42
CA ALA A 12 3.96 -5.30 13.77
C ALA A 12 4.06 -4.17 14.78
N ASP A 13 4.89 -3.18 14.48
CA ASP A 13 5.15 -2.07 15.38
C ASP A 13 3.93 -1.14 15.48
N ILE A 14 3.31 -0.84 14.34
CA ILE A 14 2.12 0.01 14.26
C ILE A 14 1.10 -0.63 13.31
N VAL A 15 -0.16 -0.63 13.73
CA VAL A 15 -1.29 -1.07 12.92
C VAL A 15 -2.29 0.08 12.84
N ILE A 16 -2.74 0.42 11.64
CA ILE A 16 -3.85 1.34 11.39
C ILE A 16 -5.06 0.50 10.97
N TRP A 17 -6.12 0.54 11.77
CA TRP A 17 -7.32 -0.27 11.58
C TRP A 17 -8.62 0.51 11.77
N ASP A 18 -9.70 -0.07 11.27
CA ASP A 18 -11.07 0.43 11.42
C ASP A 18 -11.67 0.00 12.76
N SER A 19 -11.48 0.85 13.78
CA SER A 19 -12.02 0.62 15.12
C SER A 19 -13.52 0.86 15.24
N GLN A 20 -14.16 1.49 14.25
CA GLN A 20 -15.59 1.78 14.29
C GLN A 20 -16.41 0.53 13.96
N ASN A 21 -15.92 -0.26 13.01
CA ASN A 21 -16.61 -1.47 12.54
C ASN A 21 -16.05 -2.76 13.16
N TYR A 22 -14.81 -2.74 13.65
CA TYR A 22 -14.16 -3.94 14.20
C TYR A 22 -13.48 -3.65 15.54
N PRO A 23 -13.71 -4.50 16.56
CA PRO A 23 -12.96 -4.39 17.81
C PRO A 23 -11.51 -4.87 17.60
N SER A 24 -10.58 -4.31 18.36
CA SER A 24 -9.31 -4.99 18.64
C SER A 24 -9.49 -5.91 19.84
N LEU A 25 -8.81 -7.07 19.82
CA LEU A 25 -8.84 -7.99 20.95
C LEU A 25 -7.53 -7.83 21.74
N PRO A 26 -7.57 -7.31 22.98
CA PRO A 26 -6.37 -7.19 23.80
C PRO A 26 -5.90 -8.58 24.23
N MET A 27 -4.60 -8.83 24.07
CA MET A 27 -3.86 -9.91 24.72
C MET A 27 -2.89 -9.30 25.74
N LEU A 28 -2.29 -10.13 26.60
CA LEU A 28 -1.44 -9.69 27.73
C LEU A 28 -0.51 -8.52 27.37
N ASP A 29 0.29 -8.67 26.31
CA ASP A 29 1.28 -7.65 25.91
C ASP A 29 1.08 -7.13 24.47
N HIS A 30 0.04 -7.58 23.77
CA HIS A 30 -0.16 -7.26 22.34
C HIS A 30 -1.65 -7.10 22.01
N SER A 31 -1.95 -6.44 20.89
CA SER A 31 -3.30 -6.40 20.35
C SER A 31 -3.44 -7.27 19.10
N PHE A 32 -4.58 -7.94 19.02
CA PHE A 32 -5.04 -8.68 17.87
C PHE A 32 -5.98 -7.80 17.03
N TYR A 33 -5.79 -7.84 15.71
CA TYR A 33 -6.62 -7.15 14.73
C TYR A 33 -7.09 -8.12 13.64
N PHE A 34 -8.37 -8.04 13.28
CA PHE A 34 -8.94 -8.76 12.15
C PHE A 34 -8.39 -8.19 10.84
N ALA A 35 -7.94 -9.05 9.92
CA ALA A 35 -7.33 -8.62 8.66
C ALA A 35 -8.25 -7.69 7.85
N GLU A 36 -9.54 -7.93 7.89
CA GLU A 36 -10.60 -7.15 7.24
C GLU A 36 -10.71 -5.72 7.80
N SER A 37 -10.29 -5.52 9.05
CA SER A 37 -10.25 -4.21 9.71
C SER A 37 -8.99 -3.42 9.42
N VAL A 38 -7.89 -4.10 9.09
CA VAL A 38 -6.59 -3.47 8.95
C VAL A 38 -6.49 -2.77 7.60
N ARG A 39 -5.99 -1.53 7.63
CA ARG A 39 -5.79 -0.72 6.43
C ARG A 39 -4.33 -0.67 6.06
N VAL A 40 -3.47 -0.40 7.05
CA VAL A 40 -2.02 -0.34 6.87
C VAL A 40 -1.29 -0.92 8.07
N VAL A 41 -0.21 -1.63 7.82
CA VAL A 41 0.79 -2.05 8.80
C VAL A 41 2.08 -1.26 8.58
N ILE A 42 2.68 -0.73 9.66
CA ILE A 42 3.92 0.05 9.59
C ILE A 42 4.99 -0.61 10.46
N GLU A 43 6.16 -0.84 9.86
CA GLU A 43 7.38 -1.27 10.55
C GLU A 43 8.33 -0.10 10.74
N SER A 44 8.93 0.02 11.92
CA SER A 44 9.83 1.11 12.27
C SER A 44 11.15 0.57 12.79
N LYS A 45 12.25 0.96 12.15
CA LYS A 45 13.60 0.57 12.52
C LYS A 45 14.45 1.80 12.79
N SER A 46 15.14 1.81 13.93
CA SER A 46 16.04 2.92 14.28
C SER A 46 17.20 3.07 13.28
N ARG A 47 17.68 1.96 12.72
CA ARG A 47 18.79 1.94 11.76
C ARG A 47 18.50 1.03 10.60
N TRP A 48 18.89 1.46 9.40
CA TRP A 48 18.92 0.61 8.23
C TRP A 48 20.10 -0.36 8.29
N SER A 49 19.82 -1.61 7.93
CA SER A 49 20.80 -2.67 7.68
C SER A 49 20.12 -3.71 6.78
N MET A 50 20.90 -4.56 6.10
CA MET A 50 20.32 -5.65 5.31
C MET A 50 19.45 -6.59 6.15
N ALA A 51 19.86 -6.88 7.39
CA ALA A 51 19.07 -7.70 8.31
C ALA A 51 17.71 -7.05 8.64
N ASN A 52 17.69 -5.74 8.92
CA ASN A 52 16.45 -5.03 9.21
C ASN A 52 15.57 -4.88 7.96
N TRP A 53 16.18 -4.73 6.78
CA TRP A 53 15.46 -4.68 5.52
C TRP A 53 14.78 -6.02 5.20
N HIS A 54 15.49 -7.13 5.35
CA HIS A 54 14.91 -8.46 5.18
C HIS A 54 13.80 -8.75 6.20
N ASP A 55 13.94 -8.32 7.46
CA ASP A 55 12.85 -8.44 8.44
C ASP A 55 11.59 -7.68 7.97
N VAL A 56 11.74 -6.45 7.49
CA VAL A 56 10.64 -5.66 6.92
C VAL A 56 10.00 -6.36 5.70
N GLN A 57 10.81 -6.94 4.81
CA GLN A 57 10.33 -7.68 3.64
C GLN A 57 9.54 -8.92 4.04
N GLU A 58 10.05 -9.72 4.97
CA GLU A 58 9.36 -10.91 5.46
C GLU A 58 8.04 -10.58 6.16
N LYS A 59 8.01 -9.50 6.95
CA LYS A 59 6.79 -9.01 7.58
C LYS A 59 5.78 -8.51 6.54
N THR A 60 6.24 -7.77 5.54
CA THR A 60 5.43 -7.30 4.42
C THR A 60 4.80 -8.46 3.66
N LYS A 61 5.60 -9.48 3.32
CA LYS A 61 5.14 -10.69 2.65
C LYS A 61 4.09 -11.44 3.48
N ALA A 62 4.33 -11.58 4.79
CA ALA A 62 3.39 -12.23 5.71
C ALA A 62 2.06 -11.49 5.86
N VAL A 63 2.05 -10.16 5.74
CA VAL A 63 0.81 -9.36 5.75
C VAL A 63 0.07 -9.49 4.42
N ARG A 64 0.80 -9.41 3.29
CA ARG A 64 0.21 -9.47 1.94
C ARG A 64 -0.31 -10.86 1.56
N SER A 65 0.21 -11.92 2.16
CA SER A 65 -0.27 -13.29 1.93
C SER A 65 -1.59 -13.60 2.65
N ILE A 66 -2.07 -12.71 3.52
CA ILE A 66 -3.36 -12.88 4.18
C ILE A 66 -4.48 -12.64 3.17
N THR A 67 -5.20 -13.71 2.84
CA THR A 67 -6.45 -13.61 2.08
C THR A 67 -7.51 -12.96 2.94
N LEU A 68 -8.01 -11.81 2.49
CA LEU A 68 -9.12 -11.12 3.14
C LEU A 68 -10.43 -11.79 2.73
N ASP A 69 -11.28 -12.08 3.71
CA ASP A 69 -12.65 -12.48 3.40
C ASP A 69 -13.46 -11.22 3.06
N TYR A 70 -13.85 -11.09 1.80
CA TYR A 70 -14.57 -9.93 1.31
C TYR A 70 -16.01 -10.29 0.96
N SER A 71 -16.93 -9.98 1.87
CA SER A 71 -18.34 -9.87 1.53
C SER A 71 -18.59 -8.56 0.79
N ARG A 72 -19.43 -8.58 -0.24
CA ARG A 72 -19.82 -7.36 -0.98
C ARG A 72 -20.33 -6.30 -0.01
N SER A 73 -19.80 -5.09 -0.12
CA SER A 73 -20.36 -3.94 0.58
C SER A 73 -21.61 -3.44 -0.15
N LEU A 74 -22.48 -2.69 0.55
CA LEU A 74 -23.61 -1.99 -0.09
C LEU A 74 -23.14 -1.07 -1.23
N ARG A 75 -21.93 -0.52 -1.14
CA ARG A 75 -21.37 0.33 -2.19
C ARG A 75 -21.05 -0.48 -3.44
N ASP A 76 -20.52 -1.69 -3.28
CA ASP A 76 -20.24 -2.59 -4.40
C ASP A 76 -21.54 -3.01 -5.09
N GLU A 77 -22.57 -3.32 -4.31
CA GLU A 77 -23.90 -3.63 -4.84
C GLU A 77 -24.47 -2.44 -5.63
N ILE A 78 -24.36 -1.22 -5.10
CA ILE A 78 -24.81 -0.01 -5.81
C ILE A 78 -24.00 0.22 -7.09
N SER A 79 -22.68 0.02 -7.07
CA SER A 79 -21.82 0.17 -8.25
C SER A 79 -22.19 -0.86 -9.32
N MET A 80 -22.40 -2.12 -8.94
CA MET A 80 -22.88 -3.16 -9.86
C MET A 80 -24.23 -2.80 -10.48
N ILE A 81 -25.19 -2.32 -9.68
CA ILE A 81 -26.49 -1.85 -10.19
C ILE A 81 -26.32 -0.70 -11.19
N ARG A 82 -25.40 0.24 -10.94
CA ARG A 82 -25.13 1.35 -11.87
C ARG A 82 -24.53 0.86 -13.19
N GLU A 83 -23.62 -0.10 -13.14
CA GLU A 83 -23.02 -0.73 -14.32
C GLU A 83 -24.05 -1.54 -15.12
N ASP A 84 -24.93 -2.29 -14.45
CA ASP A 84 -26.05 -3.00 -15.06
C ASP A 84 -26.97 -2.03 -15.81
N ILE A 85 -27.37 -0.92 -15.18
CA ILE A 85 -28.20 0.11 -15.81
C ILE A 85 -27.49 0.70 -17.04
N ALA A 86 -26.17 0.94 -16.96
CA ALA A 86 -25.40 1.47 -18.08
C ALA A 86 -25.32 0.47 -19.24
N ALA A 87 -25.07 -0.82 -18.96
CA ALA A 87 -25.04 -1.88 -19.97
C ALA A 87 -26.41 -2.03 -20.66
N LEU A 88 -27.49 -2.06 -19.89
CA LEU A 88 -28.86 -2.11 -20.39
C LEU A 88 -29.19 -0.94 -21.32
N ARG A 89 -28.76 0.29 -20.99
CA ARG A 89 -28.98 1.48 -21.83
C ARG A 89 -28.31 1.37 -23.20
N VAL A 90 -27.22 0.62 -23.32
CA VAL A 90 -26.48 0.42 -24.57
C VAL A 90 -26.89 -0.89 -25.25
N GLY A 91 -27.86 -1.63 -24.69
CA GLY A 91 -28.33 -2.91 -25.23
C GLY A 91 -27.29 -4.02 -25.14
N LYS A 92 -26.38 -3.95 -24.17
CA LYS A 92 -25.35 -4.95 -23.91
C LYS A 92 -25.64 -5.70 -22.61
N GLU A 93 -25.32 -6.98 -22.57
CA GLU A 93 -25.29 -7.74 -21.32
C GLU A 93 -24.02 -7.39 -20.53
N LEU A 94 -24.16 -7.20 -19.22
CA LEU A 94 -23.00 -6.99 -18.34
C LEU A 94 -22.26 -8.33 -18.20
N ALA A 95 -20.96 -8.34 -18.49
CA ALA A 95 -20.10 -9.52 -18.36
C ALA A 95 -19.76 -9.89 -16.89
N GLY A 96 -20.41 -9.25 -15.92
CA GLY A 96 -20.10 -9.30 -14.50
C GLY A 96 -19.04 -8.27 -14.09
N ALA A 97 -18.87 -8.12 -12.77
CA ALA A 97 -17.85 -7.27 -12.16
C ALA A 97 -16.89 -8.13 -11.34
N LEU A 98 -15.58 -8.00 -11.62
CA LEU A 98 -14.53 -8.58 -10.78
C LEU A 98 -14.19 -7.57 -9.68
N ILE A 99 -14.61 -7.86 -8.45
CA ILE A 99 -14.22 -7.08 -7.28
C ILE A 99 -12.96 -7.73 -6.71
N VAL A 100 -11.82 -7.09 -6.90
CA VAL A 100 -10.57 -7.52 -6.26
C VAL A 100 -10.37 -6.67 -5.00
N PRO A 101 -10.47 -7.26 -3.79
CA PRO A 101 -10.24 -6.49 -2.57
C PRO A 101 -8.79 -6.00 -2.54
N HIS A 102 -8.59 -4.77 -2.08
CA HIS A 102 -7.25 -4.23 -1.87
C HIS A 102 -6.50 -5.07 -0.82
N LYS A 103 -5.26 -5.46 -1.14
CA LYS A 103 -4.34 -6.03 -0.13
C LYS A 103 -4.11 -5.01 1.00
N ILE A 104 -3.87 -5.50 2.21
CA ILE A 104 -3.47 -4.65 3.35
C ILE A 104 -2.24 -3.84 2.95
N GLY A 105 -2.29 -2.53 3.15
CA GLY A 105 -1.16 -1.65 2.84
C GLY A 105 0.00 -1.90 3.78
N THR A 106 1.23 -1.77 3.28
CA THR A 106 2.44 -1.94 4.08
C THR A 106 3.33 -0.71 3.99
N ALA A 107 3.88 -0.27 5.11
CA ALA A 107 4.80 0.84 5.16
C ALA A 107 6.00 0.54 6.05
N ALA A 108 7.13 1.20 5.78
CA ALA A 108 8.34 1.08 6.57
C ALA A 108 8.97 2.44 6.86
N VAL A 109 9.61 2.56 8.02
CA VAL A 109 10.34 3.76 8.43
C VAL A 109 11.72 3.35 8.94
N PHE A 110 12.76 3.95 8.36
CA PHE A 110 14.13 3.87 8.83
C PHE A 110 14.56 5.25 9.33
N ILE A 111 14.93 5.34 10.61
CA ILE A 111 15.34 6.63 11.20
C ILE A 111 16.72 7.04 10.68
N GLU A 112 17.71 6.15 10.74
CA GLU A 112 19.09 6.41 10.30
C GLU A 112 19.58 5.38 9.26
N GLY A 113 20.49 5.79 8.37
CA GLY A 113 21.19 4.90 7.43
C GLY A 113 20.50 4.74 6.08
N GLY A 114 20.97 3.79 5.27
CA GLY A 114 20.45 3.53 3.92
C GLY A 114 21.12 4.34 2.81
N GLN A 115 22.12 5.16 3.11
CA GLN A 115 22.83 6.01 2.14
C GLN A 115 23.33 5.24 0.92
N ASP A 116 24.02 4.13 1.14
CA ASP A 116 24.64 3.37 0.04
C ASP A 116 23.61 2.63 -0.80
N PHE A 117 22.52 2.19 -0.15
CA PHE A 117 21.34 1.61 -0.79
C PHE A 117 20.62 2.65 -1.68
N LEU A 118 20.40 3.86 -1.15
CA LEU A 118 19.70 4.94 -1.86
C LEU A 118 20.50 5.60 -2.97
N LYS A 119 21.84 5.54 -2.91
CA LYS A 119 22.74 6.09 -3.94
C LYS A 119 22.69 5.32 -5.25
N ASN A 120 22.45 4.01 -5.20
CA ASN A 120 22.49 3.15 -6.40
C ASN A 120 21.25 2.24 -6.48
N PRO A 121 20.05 2.78 -6.78
CA PRO A 121 18.84 1.98 -6.97
C PRO A 121 18.98 0.90 -8.05
N GLU A 122 19.86 1.11 -9.04
CA GLU A 122 20.16 0.13 -10.09
C GLU A 122 20.74 -1.18 -9.55
N LYS A 123 21.48 -1.16 -8.43
CA LYS A 123 22.08 -2.37 -7.85
C LYS A 123 21.07 -3.31 -7.20
N ILE A 124 19.90 -2.79 -6.89
CA ILE A 124 18.79 -3.53 -6.29
C ILE A 124 17.63 -3.67 -7.30
N ALA A 125 17.86 -3.28 -8.56
CA ALA A 125 16.84 -3.34 -9.59
C ALA A 125 16.37 -4.77 -9.82
N GLU A 126 17.29 -5.74 -9.90
CA GLU A 126 16.94 -7.16 -10.05
C GLU A 126 16.08 -7.70 -8.88
N GLU A 127 16.37 -7.28 -7.64
CA GLU A 127 15.58 -7.66 -6.46
C GLU A 127 14.18 -7.05 -6.51
N ILE A 128 14.07 -5.78 -6.91
CA ILE A 128 12.80 -5.08 -7.08
C ILE A 128 11.98 -5.71 -8.21
N GLU A 129 12.59 -5.96 -9.37
CA GLU A 129 11.91 -6.51 -10.54
C GLU A 129 11.23 -7.86 -10.25
N GLN A 130 11.88 -8.70 -9.44
CA GLN A 130 11.40 -10.05 -9.13
C GLN A 130 10.39 -10.09 -7.99
N ASP A 131 10.64 -9.35 -6.91
CA ASP A 131 9.95 -9.57 -5.63
C ASP A 131 9.26 -8.32 -5.08
N ALA A 132 9.27 -7.19 -5.82
CA ALA A 132 8.72 -5.95 -5.28
C ALA A 132 7.24 -6.09 -4.96
N GLU A 133 6.41 -6.73 -5.79
CA GLU A 133 4.97 -6.83 -5.53
C GLU A 133 4.67 -7.47 -4.16
N GLU A 134 5.37 -8.53 -3.79
CA GLU A 134 5.08 -9.28 -2.56
C GLU A 134 5.85 -8.81 -1.33
N SER A 135 7.12 -8.42 -1.49
CA SER A 135 8.03 -8.20 -0.37
C SER A 135 8.27 -6.73 -0.06
N TRP A 136 8.14 -5.85 -1.06
CA TRP A 136 8.46 -4.45 -0.87
C TRP A 136 7.29 -3.71 -0.20
N PRO A 137 7.52 -2.81 0.76
CA PRO A 137 6.47 -1.96 1.32
C PRO A 137 5.81 -1.07 0.25
N ASP A 138 4.55 -0.68 0.40
CA ASP A 138 3.93 0.30 -0.51
C ASP A 138 4.61 1.67 -0.39
N VAL A 139 5.04 2.05 0.81
CA VAL A 139 5.80 3.28 1.07
C VAL A 139 6.87 3.04 2.14
N THR A 140 8.08 3.53 1.88
CA THR A 140 9.22 3.46 2.81
C THR A 140 9.82 4.85 2.99
N LEU A 141 10.03 5.26 4.24
CA LEU A 141 10.69 6.51 4.60
C LEU A 141 12.10 6.24 5.13
N PHE A 142 13.09 6.91 4.56
CA PHE A 142 14.44 7.05 5.13
C PHE A 142 14.56 8.46 5.69
N LEU A 143 14.23 8.61 6.97
CA LEU A 143 13.97 9.92 7.58
C LEU A 143 15.21 10.83 7.55
N ARG A 144 16.36 10.34 8.05
CA ARG A 144 17.60 11.13 8.08
C ARG A 144 18.15 11.45 6.69
N GLU A 145 17.92 10.57 5.72
CA GLU A 145 18.36 10.77 4.34
C GLU A 145 17.40 11.66 3.53
N GLY A 146 16.21 11.93 4.08
CA GLY A 146 15.18 12.72 3.42
C GLY A 146 14.69 12.07 2.13
N VAL A 147 14.60 10.73 2.09
CA VAL A 147 14.17 9.99 0.91
C VAL A 147 12.91 9.19 1.19
N VAL A 148 11.94 9.27 0.28
CA VAL A 148 10.75 8.42 0.27
C VAL A 148 10.85 7.48 -0.91
N VAL A 149 10.56 6.20 -0.69
CA VAL A 149 10.49 5.18 -1.72
C VAL A 149 9.05 4.66 -1.74
N SER A 150 8.39 4.72 -2.88
CA SER A 150 6.97 4.35 -2.97
C SER A 150 6.67 3.55 -4.22
N LYS A 151 5.78 2.57 -4.11
CA LYS A 151 5.16 1.93 -5.27
C LYS A 151 4.18 2.87 -5.94
N GLN A 152 4.23 2.89 -7.26
CA GLN A 152 3.32 3.65 -8.10
C GLN A 152 2.82 2.75 -9.22
N ASP A 153 1.54 2.85 -9.51
CA ASP A 153 0.86 2.22 -10.63
C ASP A 153 -0.11 3.28 -11.15
N ASP A 154 0.17 3.79 -12.35
CA ASP A 154 -0.66 4.79 -13.01
C ASP A 154 -1.73 4.17 -13.92
N GLY A 155 -1.80 2.83 -13.98
CA GLY A 155 -2.74 2.07 -14.80
C GLY A 155 -2.47 2.17 -16.31
N GLU A 156 -1.47 2.95 -16.74
CA GLU A 156 -1.09 3.13 -18.14
C GLU A 156 0.26 2.49 -18.47
N SER A 157 1.18 2.49 -17.50
CA SER A 157 2.52 1.92 -17.59
C SER A 157 2.70 0.73 -16.65
N ASP A 158 3.82 0.01 -16.80
CA ASP A 158 4.17 -1.03 -15.85
C ASP A 158 4.43 -0.40 -14.46
N PRO A 159 3.98 -1.05 -13.38
CA PRO A 159 4.11 -0.50 -12.06
C PRO A 159 5.59 -0.42 -11.67
N TYR A 160 5.93 0.60 -10.90
CA TYR A 160 7.32 0.90 -10.57
C TYR A 160 7.50 1.31 -9.11
N VAL A 161 8.71 1.09 -8.61
CA VAL A 161 9.19 1.66 -7.35
C VAL A 161 9.89 2.98 -7.68
N GLY A 162 9.34 4.08 -7.20
CA GLY A 162 9.90 5.42 -7.36
C GLY A 162 10.70 5.85 -6.13
N PHE A 163 11.86 6.45 -6.36
CA PHE A 163 12.72 7.02 -5.32
C PHE A 163 12.66 8.55 -5.37
N TYR A 164 12.28 9.18 -4.26
CA TYR A 164 12.03 10.62 -4.16
C TYR A 164 12.94 11.24 -3.13
N ARG A 165 13.83 12.15 -3.54
CA ARG A 165 14.71 12.88 -2.63
C ARG A 165 14.06 14.23 -2.29
N LEU A 166 13.61 14.34 -1.04
CA LEU A 166 12.75 15.42 -0.57
C LEU A 166 13.36 16.22 0.58
N GLY A 167 14.46 15.73 1.18
CA GLY A 167 15.11 16.37 2.31
C GLY A 167 14.15 16.50 3.50
N GLU A 168 13.99 17.72 4.00
CA GLU A 168 13.13 18.04 5.14
C GLU A 168 11.64 17.76 4.87
N ASN A 169 11.21 17.74 3.61
CA ASN A 169 9.81 17.48 3.24
C ASN A 169 9.46 15.99 3.18
N SER A 170 10.43 15.09 3.41
CA SER A 170 10.23 13.63 3.31
C SER A 170 9.13 13.10 4.22
N LEU A 171 8.99 13.63 5.44
CA LEU A 171 7.94 13.21 6.36
C LEU A 171 6.54 13.59 5.87
N ILE A 172 6.40 14.77 5.26
CA ILE A 172 5.13 15.27 4.73
C ILE A 172 4.70 14.40 3.54
N ASP A 173 5.63 14.09 2.64
CA ASP A 173 5.35 13.22 1.49
C ASP A 173 5.07 11.77 1.88
N PHE A 174 5.81 11.22 2.84
CA PHE A 174 5.51 9.92 3.43
C PHE A 174 4.09 9.89 4.00
N THR A 175 3.71 10.94 4.75
CA THR A 175 2.37 11.06 5.34
C THR A 175 1.30 11.16 4.26
N ASN A 176 1.52 11.94 3.20
CA ASN A 176 0.60 12.02 2.08
C ASN A 176 0.45 10.68 1.36
N SER A 177 1.55 9.98 1.10
CA SER A 177 1.56 8.64 0.52
C SER A 177 0.81 7.63 1.39
N LEU A 178 1.01 7.69 2.71
CA LEU A 178 0.29 6.86 3.68
C LEU A 178 -1.21 7.16 3.67
N LEU A 179 -1.60 8.44 3.65
CA LEU A 179 -3.00 8.86 3.59
C LEU A 179 -3.66 8.43 2.28
N ARG A 180 -2.93 8.48 1.16
CA ARG A 180 -3.41 7.95 -0.13
C ARG A 180 -3.70 6.45 -0.02
N LEU A 181 -2.76 5.66 0.51
CA LEU A 181 -2.96 4.22 0.74
C LEU A 181 -4.17 3.93 1.63
N LEU A 182 -4.36 4.72 2.68
CA LEU A 182 -5.52 4.61 3.57
C LEU A 182 -6.82 4.94 2.84
N SER A 183 -6.83 6.00 2.03
CA SER A 183 -8.03 6.46 1.31
C SER A 183 -8.54 5.45 0.28
N GLU A 184 -7.63 4.74 -0.41
CA GLU A 184 -7.97 3.66 -1.33
C GLU A 184 -8.66 2.48 -0.63
N ARG A 185 -8.35 2.29 0.66
CA ARG A 185 -8.79 1.14 1.47
C ARG A 185 -9.92 1.49 2.43
N ALA A 186 -10.34 2.75 2.48
CA ALA A 186 -11.39 3.23 3.36
C ALA A 186 -12.68 3.52 2.58
N LEU A 187 -13.81 3.10 3.13
CA LEU A 187 -15.11 3.59 2.71
C LEU A 187 -15.23 5.05 3.15
N SER A 188 -14.88 5.97 2.25
CA SER A 188 -14.97 7.39 2.54
C SER A 188 -16.45 7.79 2.72
N ALA A 189 -16.83 8.16 3.94
CA ALA A 189 -18.14 8.74 4.24
C ALA A 189 -18.27 10.18 3.70
N HIS A 190 -17.14 10.82 3.39
CA HIS A 190 -17.03 12.18 2.87
C HIS A 190 -16.17 12.20 1.59
N GLY A 191 -16.11 13.35 0.89
CA GLY A 191 -15.51 13.47 -0.44
C GLY A 191 -14.01 13.12 -0.55
N GLU A 192 -13.47 13.23 -1.76
CA GLU A 192 -12.09 12.84 -2.08
C GLU A 192 -11.04 13.58 -1.23
N PHE A 193 -9.93 12.88 -0.94
CA PHE A 193 -8.83 13.43 -0.16
C PHE A 193 -8.00 14.41 -0.99
N TYR A 194 -8.24 15.72 -0.81
CA TYR A 194 -7.63 16.76 -1.64
C TYR A 194 -6.16 17.06 -1.36
N LEU A 195 -5.56 16.58 -0.26
CA LEU A 195 -4.17 16.90 0.08
C LEU A 195 -3.19 16.48 -1.02
N ASP A 196 -3.45 15.37 -1.72
CA ASP A 196 -2.60 14.91 -2.82
C ASP A 196 -2.52 15.96 -3.94
N ASN A 197 -3.64 16.63 -4.25
CA ASN A 197 -3.70 17.68 -5.26
C ASN A 197 -2.87 18.91 -4.84
N TYR A 198 -2.91 19.28 -3.56
CA TYR A 198 -2.09 20.37 -3.03
C TYR A 198 -0.61 20.00 -3.01
N MET A 199 -0.28 18.79 -2.56
CA MET A 199 1.09 18.28 -2.45
C MET A 199 1.81 18.22 -3.79
N ARG A 200 1.15 17.72 -4.85
CA ARG A 200 1.73 17.69 -6.21
C ARG A 200 2.08 19.09 -6.72
N SER A 201 1.22 20.07 -6.41
CA SER A 201 1.44 21.47 -6.81
C SER A 201 2.59 22.14 -6.06
N VAL A 202 2.79 21.77 -4.78
CA VAL A 202 3.79 22.36 -3.88
C VAL A 202 5.15 21.73 -4.04
N LEU A 203 5.23 20.40 -4.12
CA LEU A 203 6.52 19.70 -4.13
C LEU A 203 7.16 19.68 -5.51
N LYS A 204 6.41 19.62 -6.62
CA LYS A 204 6.95 19.56 -8.01
C LYS A 204 8.15 18.60 -8.19
N ILE A 205 8.22 17.50 -7.44
CA ILE A 205 9.35 16.58 -7.47
C ILE A 205 8.91 15.27 -8.12
N GLY A 206 9.54 14.95 -9.25
CA GLY A 206 9.50 13.61 -9.83
C GLY A 206 10.51 12.69 -9.14
N PRO A 207 10.36 11.36 -9.29
CA PRO A 207 11.36 10.44 -8.75
C PRO A 207 12.70 10.63 -9.46
N TYR A 208 13.80 10.59 -8.71
CA TYR A 208 15.15 10.66 -9.26
C TYR A 208 15.62 9.31 -9.82
N ALA A 209 14.96 8.22 -9.41
CA ALA A 209 15.13 6.88 -9.95
C ALA A 209 13.80 6.15 -9.97
N LYS A 210 13.59 5.34 -11.00
CA LYS A 210 12.44 4.45 -11.16
C LYS A 210 12.95 3.07 -11.49
N VAL A 211 12.37 2.06 -10.87
CA VAL A 211 12.63 0.66 -11.18
C VAL A 211 11.28 -0.03 -11.39
N GLU A 212 11.03 -0.49 -12.61
CA GLU A 212 9.80 -1.19 -12.98
C GLU A 212 9.80 -2.60 -12.38
N TYR A 213 8.62 -3.16 -12.09
CA TYR A 213 8.50 -4.53 -11.61
C TYR A 213 7.28 -5.21 -12.24
N GLN A 214 7.32 -6.54 -12.30
CA GLN A 214 6.19 -7.30 -12.80
C GLN A 214 5.10 -7.38 -11.74
N ALA A 215 3.96 -6.76 -11.99
CA ALA A 215 2.76 -7.03 -11.21
C ALA A 215 2.02 -8.25 -11.73
N SER A 216 1.63 -9.11 -10.81
CA SER A 216 0.63 -10.15 -11.01
C SER A 216 -0.67 -9.53 -11.53
N LEU A 217 -1.39 -10.27 -12.36
CA LEU A 217 -2.69 -9.88 -12.94
C LEU A 217 -3.78 -9.53 -11.91
N TRP A 218 -3.50 -9.74 -10.62
CA TRP A 218 -4.42 -9.57 -9.50
C TRP A 218 -4.25 -8.23 -8.73
N SER A 219 -3.58 -7.24 -9.34
CA SER A 219 -3.58 -5.87 -8.80
C SER A 219 -4.91 -5.18 -9.11
N PRO A 220 -5.65 -4.65 -8.10
CA PRO A 220 -6.93 -3.96 -8.31
C PRO A 220 -6.88 -2.76 -9.26
N GLN A 221 -5.68 -2.22 -9.50
CA GLN A 221 -5.48 -0.99 -10.29
C GLN A 221 -5.36 -1.26 -11.79
N ARG A 222 -5.23 -2.52 -12.22
CA ARG A 222 -5.21 -2.86 -13.64
C ARG A 222 -6.64 -2.86 -14.19
N LYS A 223 -7.06 -1.73 -14.78
CA LYS A 223 -8.24 -1.71 -15.64
C LYS A 223 -7.99 -2.68 -16.79
N ILE A 224 -8.70 -3.81 -16.77
CA ILE A 224 -8.74 -4.74 -17.90
C ILE A 224 -9.31 -3.94 -19.08
N ARG A 225 -8.49 -3.75 -20.12
CA ARG A 225 -8.91 -3.14 -21.40
C ARG A 225 -9.70 -4.14 -22.23
#